data_AF-A0A1I4JCF7-F1
#
_entry.id   AF-A0A1I4JCF7-F1
#
_cell.length_a   1.000
_cell.length_b   1.000
_cell.length_c   1.000
_cell.angle_alpha   90.00
_cell.angle_beta   90.00
_cell.angle_gamma   90.00
#
_symmetry.space_group_name_H-M   'P 1'
#
loop_
_entity.id
_entity.type
_entity.pdbx_description
1 polymer ?
#
loop_
_entity_poly.entity_id
_entity_poly.type
_entity_poly.pdbx_seq_one_letter_code
_entity_poly.pdbx_strand_id
1 'polypeptide(L)'
;MSGRVAVDTGRLRAWGQLLSEAQAERGRRVADGRDIGSGASVSAVERFTEYWVPAVSVVADTVDALATAARSAADAYERRDAKSASSFDGGARAI
;
A
#
# COMPACT_ATOMS: atom_id res chain seq x y z
N MET A 1 -2.85 32.77 -13.86
CA MET A 1 -1.97 32.02 -12.93
C MET A 1 -2.10 30.53 -13.24
N SER A 2 -1.21 29.97 -14.07
CA SER A 2 -1.14 28.53 -14.34
C SER A 2 -0.09 27.94 -13.41
N GLY A 3 -0.47 27.67 -12.16
CA GLY A 3 0.40 26.94 -11.24
C GLY A 3 0.44 25.48 -11.69
N ARG A 4 1.57 25.03 -12.26
CA ARG A 4 1.77 23.60 -12.51
C ARG A 4 1.71 22.89 -11.16
N VAL A 5 0.68 22.08 -10.96
CA VAL A 5 0.63 21.13 -9.86
C VAL A 5 1.66 20.04 -10.16
N ALA A 6 2.84 20.16 -9.57
CA ALA A 6 3.84 19.10 -9.57
C ALA A 6 3.42 18.05 -8.54
N VAL A 7 3.33 16.80 -8.97
CA VAL A 7 3.03 15.69 -8.06
C VAL A 7 4.33 15.16 -7.49
N ASP A 8 4.42 15.09 -6.17
CA ASP A 8 5.57 14.51 -5.47
C ASP A 8 5.50 12.98 -5.56
N THR A 9 6.14 12.42 -6.58
CA THR A 9 6.20 10.97 -6.81
C THR A 9 7.05 10.25 -5.78
N GLY A 10 8.03 10.94 -5.18
CA GLY A 10 8.81 10.43 -4.06
C GLY A 10 7.93 10.16 -2.84
N ARG A 11 7.03 11.10 -2.51
CA ARG A 11 6.05 10.93 -1.43
C ARG A 11 5.07 9.78 -1.69
N LEU A 12 4.61 9.60 -2.93
CA LEU A 12 3.75 8.48 -3.31
C LEU A 12 4.44 7.12 -3.13
N ARG A 13 5.73 7.02 -3.50
CA ARG A 13 6.52 5.80 -3.27
C ARG A 13 6.75 5.52 -1.79
N ALA A 14 7.13 6.54 -1.02
CA ALA A 14 7.33 6.43 0.41
C ALA A 14 6.05 5.96 1.11
N TRP A 15 4.89 6.48 0.71
CA TRP A 15 3.58 6.01 1.20
C TRP A 15 3.32 4.55 0.85
N GLY A 16 3.55 4.15 -0.41
CA GLY A 16 3.39 2.76 -0.81
C GLY A 16 4.36 1.81 -0.08
N GLN A 17 5.54 2.27 0.32
CA GLN A 17 6.47 1.47 1.12
C GLN A 17 6.01 1.32 2.57
N LEU A 18 5.63 2.43 3.23
CA LEU A 18 5.14 2.43 4.60
C LEU A 18 3.92 1.53 4.79
N LEU A 19 3.00 1.52 3.81
CA LEU A 19 1.82 0.67 3.84
C LEU A 19 2.18 -0.82 3.77
N SER A 20 3.15 -1.21 2.93
CA SER A 20 3.62 -2.59 2.84
C SER A 20 4.35 -3.05 4.11
N GLU A 21 5.21 -2.20 4.69
CA GLU A 21 5.94 -2.50 5.93
C GLU A 21 4.97 -2.68 7.11
N ALA A 22 3.98 -1.79 7.24
CA ALA A 22 2.96 -1.88 8.29
C ALA A 22 2.10 -3.15 8.17
N GLN A 23 1.89 -3.67 6.96
CA GLN A 23 1.15 -4.90 6.72
C GLN A 23 1.98 -6.14 7.07
N ALA A 24 3.26 -6.18 6.68
CA ALA A 24 4.17 -7.29 6.98
C ALA A 24 4.32 -7.55 8.49
N GLU A 25 4.26 -6.50 9.32
CA GLU A 25 4.35 -6.61 10.78
C GLU A 25 3.04 -7.16 11.41
N ARG A 26 1.88 -6.92 10.79
CA ARG A 26 0.57 -7.32 11.33
C ARG A 26 0.23 -8.80 11.11
N GLY A 27 0.86 -9.46 10.14
CA GLY A 27 0.64 -10.89 9.86
C GLY A 27 1.13 -11.85 10.96
N ARG A 28 1.71 -11.36 12.07
CA ARG A 28 2.57 -12.18 12.94
C ARG A 28 1.99 -12.75 14.23
N ARG A 29 0.77 -12.43 14.70
CA ARG A 29 0.27 -13.06 15.94
C ARG A 29 -1.24 -13.24 15.97
N VAL A 30 -1.67 -14.49 15.82
CA VAL A 30 -2.89 -15.01 16.47
C VAL A 30 -2.38 -15.87 17.62
N ALA A 31 -2.83 -15.62 18.85
CA ALA A 31 -2.44 -16.44 19.99
C ALA A 31 -2.93 -17.89 19.77
N ASP A 32 -2.08 -18.89 20.01
CA ASP A 32 -2.53 -20.29 19.99
C ASP A 32 -3.41 -20.50 21.22
N GLY A 33 -4.64 -20.98 21.03
CA GLY A 33 -5.56 -21.26 22.14
C GLY A 33 -5.00 -22.28 23.15
N ARG A 34 -4.02 -23.08 22.73
CA ARG A 34 -3.29 -24.03 23.59
C ARG A 34 -2.40 -23.34 24.63
N ASP A 35 -1.98 -22.11 24.38
CA ASP A 35 -1.16 -21.32 25.32
C ASP A 35 -1.97 -20.78 26.51
N ILE A 36 -3.32 -20.89 26.45
CA ILE A 36 -4.26 -20.28 27.42
C ILE A 36 -4.81 -21.33 28.40
N GLY A 37 -4.44 -22.61 28.25
CA GLY A 37 -4.49 -23.62 29.33
C GLY A 37 -5.85 -24.25 29.67
N SER A 38 -6.95 -23.94 28.97
CA SER A 38 -8.24 -24.61 29.18
C SER A 38 -8.96 -24.94 27.87
N GLY A 39 -9.69 -26.07 27.83
CA GLY A 39 -10.48 -26.46 26.66
C GLY A 39 -11.56 -25.44 26.28
N ALA A 40 -12.15 -24.76 27.26
CA ALA A 40 -13.07 -23.65 27.01
C ALA A 40 -12.37 -22.44 26.36
N SER A 41 -11.11 -22.18 26.72
CA SER A 41 -10.29 -21.13 26.12
C SER A 41 -9.93 -21.45 24.67
N VAL A 42 -9.64 -22.73 24.36
CA VAL A 42 -9.37 -23.18 22.98
C VAL A 42 -10.58 -22.92 22.09
N SER A 43 -11.78 -23.39 22.47
CA SER A 43 -12.99 -23.17 21.66
C SER A 43 -13.40 -21.70 21.55
N ALA A 44 -13.09 -20.87 22.55
CA ALA A 44 -13.30 -19.42 22.47
C ALA A 44 -12.34 -18.76 21.48
N VAL A 45 -11.06 -19.15 21.48
CA VAL A 45 -10.06 -18.67 20.52
C VAL A 45 -10.35 -19.15 19.10
N GLU A 46 -10.80 -20.40 18.91
CA GLU A 46 -11.22 -20.93 17.61
C GLU A 46 -12.36 -20.10 17.01
N ARG A 47 -13.44 -19.87 17.77
CA ARG A 47 -14.56 -19.02 17.34
C ARG A 47 -14.12 -17.58 17.07
N PHE A 48 -13.22 -17.04 17.89
CA PHE A 48 -12.65 -15.71 17.66
C PHE A 48 -11.89 -15.65 16.33
N THR A 49 -11.07 -16.67 16.06
CA THR A 49 -10.24 -16.78 14.87
C THR A 49 -11.07 -16.89 13.60
N GLU A 50 -12.22 -17.60 13.64
CA GLU A 50 -13.15 -17.75 12.50
C GLU A 50 -13.59 -16.42 11.90
N TYR A 51 -13.83 -15.38 12.71
CA TYR A 51 -14.22 -14.06 12.19
C TYR A 51 -13.08 -13.04 12.18
N TRP A 52 -12.10 -13.15 13.09
CA TRP A 52 -10.97 -12.23 13.18
C TRP A 52 -10.04 -12.35 11.97
N VAL A 53 -9.67 -13.58 11.58
CA VAL A 53 -8.72 -13.79 10.47
C VAL A 53 -9.26 -13.25 9.15
N PRO A 54 -10.49 -13.56 8.72
CA PRO A 54 -11.04 -12.98 7.49
C PRO A 54 -11.13 -11.45 7.52
N ALA A 55 -11.53 -10.86 8.65
CA ALA A 55 -11.62 -9.40 8.78
C ALA A 55 -10.24 -8.73 8.67
N VAL A 56 -9.21 -9.31 9.30
CA VAL A 56 -7.83 -8.82 9.20
C VAL A 56 -7.29 -8.99 7.78
N SER A 57 -7.60 -10.10 7.09
CA SER A 57 -7.23 -10.31 5.69
C SER A 57 -7.82 -9.23 4.78
N VAL A 58 -9.10 -8.88 4.91
CA VAL A 58 -9.72 -7.82 4.10
C VAL A 58 -9.04 -6.46 4.29
N VAL A 59 -8.68 -6.12 5.53
CA VAL A 59 -7.94 -4.88 5.83
C VAL A 59 -6.55 -4.92 5.22
N ALA A 60 -5.85 -6.07 5.33
CA ALA A 60 -4.54 -6.25 4.75
C ALA A 60 -4.54 -6.12 3.21
N ASP A 61 -5.50 -6.76 2.54
CA ASP A 61 -5.67 -6.71 1.08
C ASP A 61 -5.97 -5.28 0.61
N THR A 62 -6.79 -4.54 1.37
CA THR A 62 -7.11 -3.14 1.06
C THR A 62 -5.86 -2.24 1.17
N VAL A 63 -5.05 -2.46 2.20
CA VAL A 63 -3.79 -1.71 2.41
C VAL A 63 -2.79 -2.03 1.30
N ASP A 64 -2.70 -3.28 0.87
CA ASP A 64 -1.82 -3.68 -0.24
C ASP A 64 -2.27 -3.09 -1.59
N ALA A 65 -3.59 -3.10 -1.85
CA ALA A 65 -4.16 -2.46 -3.03
C ALA A 65 -3.85 -0.95 -3.05
N LEU A 66 -3.92 -0.28 -1.90
CA LEU A 66 -3.59 1.14 -1.78
C LEU A 66 -2.09 1.39 -2.01
N ALA A 67 -1.23 0.54 -1.47
CA ALA A 67 0.22 0.62 -1.70
C ALA A 67 0.55 0.48 -3.19
N THR A 68 -0.07 -0.48 -3.86
CA THR A 68 0.07 -0.73 -5.29
C THR A 68 -0.44 0.45 -6.12
N ALA A 69 -1.59 1.02 -5.76
CA ALA A 69 -2.15 2.19 -6.42
C ALA A 69 -1.24 3.41 -6.28
N ALA A 70 -0.65 3.63 -5.10
CA ALA A 70 0.28 4.75 -4.87
C ALA A 70 1.54 4.64 -5.73
N ARG A 71 2.15 3.46 -5.83
CA ARG A 71 3.31 3.21 -6.71
C ARG A 71 2.95 3.39 -8.19
N SER A 72 1.81 2.84 -8.61
CA SER A 72 1.32 2.96 -9.99
C SER A 72 1.07 4.43 -10.38
N ALA A 73 0.54 5.23 -9.44
CA ALA A 73 0.35 6.65 -9.66
C ALA A 73 1.69 7.39 -9.82
N ALA A 74 2.69 7.08 -8.99
CA ALA A 74 4.04 7.65 -9.12
C ALA A 74 4.62 7.38 -10.52
N ASP A 75 4.54 6.14 -11.00
CA ASP A 75 5.07 5.75 -12.31
C ASP A 75 4.28 6.39 -13.47
N ALA A 76 2.98 6.61 -13.31
CA ALA A 76 2.18 7.33 -14.29
C ALA A 76 2.59 8.81 -14.40
N TYR A 77 2.81 9.47 -13.26
CA TYR A 77 3.25 10.86 -13.24
C TYR A 77 4.66 11.02 -13.82
N GLU A 78 5.60 10.13 -13.49
CA GLU A 78 6.95 10.18 -14.07
C GLU A 78 6.95 9.97 -15.58
N ARG A 79 6.16 9.02 -16.09
CA ARG A 79 6.00 8.83 -17.54
C ARG A 79 5.43 10.06 -18.22
N ARG A 80 4.45 10.72 -17.60
CA ARG A 80 3.87 11.96 -18.12
C ARG A 80 4.90 13.09 -18.16
N ASP A 81 5.68 13.22 -17.09
CA ASP A 81 6.66 14.29 -16.97
C ASP A 81 7.84 14.05 -17.92
N ALA A 82 8.29 12.81 -18.10
CA ALA A 82 9.28 12.42 -19.11
C ALA A 82 8.78 12.67 -20.55
N LYS A 83 7.53 12.33 -20.85
CA LYS A 83 6.90 12.63 -22.16
C LYS A 83 6.79 14.14 -22.41
N SER A 84 6.50 14.91 -21.36
CA SER A 84 6.46 16.36 -21.45
C SER A 84 7.85 16.91 -21.72
N ALA A 85 8.88 16.44 -21.00
CA ALA A 85 10.26 16.85 -21.21
C ALA A 85 10.76 16.56 -22.64
N SER A 86 10.50 15.37 -23.18
CA SER A 86 10.91 15.02 -24.56
C SER A 86 10.19 15.85 -25.63
N SER A 87 8.97 16.30 -25.36
CA SER A 87 8.24 17.21 -26.27
C SER A 87 8.85 18.61 -26.35
N PHE A 88 9.55 19.07 -25.30
CA PHE A 88 10.27 20.34 -25.31
C PHE A 88 11.63 20.24 -26.02
N ASP A 89 12.30 19.09 -25.92
CA ASP A 89 13.62 18.86 -26.55
C ASP A 89 13.53 18.78 -28.08
N GLY A 90 12.41 18.27 -28.63
CA GLY A 90 12.13 18.27 -30.07
C GLY A 90 11.71 19.64 -30.66
N GLY A 91 11.39 20.61 -29.80
CA GLY A 91 10.96 21.97 -30.19
C GLY A 91 12.07 23.01 -30.22
N ALA A 92 13.28 22.68 -29.74
CA ALA A 92 14.45 23.56 -29.74
C ALA A 92 15.16 23.66 -31.10
N ARG A 93 14.41 23.52 -32.20
CA ARG A 93 14.82 24.02 -33.53
C ARG A 93 13.96 25.23 -33.86
N ALA A 94 14.34 26.37 -33.32
CA ALA A 94 13.91 27.67 -33.80
C ALA A 94 15.06 28.30 -34.60
N ILE A 95 14.82 28.39 -35.92
CA ILE A 95 15.13 29.47 -36.89
C ILE A 95 16.44 30.25 -36.69
#